data_AF-A0AAV3IWL2-F1
#
_entry.id   AF-A0AAV3IWL2-F1
#
_cell.length_a   1.000
_cell.length_b   1.000
_cell.length_c   1.000
_cell.angle_alpha   90.00
_cell.angle_beta   90.00
_cell.angle_gamma   90.00
#
_symmetry.space_group_name_H-M   'P 1'
#
loop_
_entity.id
_entity.type
_entity.pdbx_description
1 polymer ?
#
loop_
_entity_poly.entity_id
_entity_poly.type
_entity_poly.pdbx_seq_one_letter_code
_entity_poly.pdbx_strand_id
1 'polypeptide(L)' 'MMIYYAVFNFADAGINVIFPDLNNATTFGQDMHEALYTAKDLLAS' A
#
# COMPACT_ATOMS: atom_id res chain seq x y z
N MET A 1 5.95 17.85 -3.38
CA MET A 1 4.94 16.78 -3.25
C MET A 1 5.39 15.65 -4.15
N MET A 2 5.70 14.48 -3.59
CA MET A 2 6.03 13.28 -4.39
C MET A 2 4.75 12.43 -4.48
N ILE A 3 4.42 11.97 -5.69
CA ILE A 3 3.25 11.12 -5.94
C ILE A 3 3.78 9.76 -6.33
N TYR A 4 3.31 8.72 -5.64
CA TYR A 4 3.65 7.33 -5.92
C TYR A 4 2.39 6.57 -6.30
N TYR A 5 2.48 5.74 -7.33
CA TYR A 5 1.38 4.86 -7.67
C TYR A 5 1.40 3.64 -6.78
N ALA A 6 0.25 3.33 -6.18
CA ALA A 6 0.05 2.14 -5.38
C ALA A 6 -0.87 1.16 -6.13
N VAL A 7 -0.46 -0.11 -6.19
CA VAL A 7 -1.26 -1.18 -6.75
C VAL A 7 -1.95 -1.91 -5.60
N PHE A 8 -3.29 -1.88 -5.58
CA PHE A 8 -4.10 -2.61 -4.60
C PHE A 8 -4.54 -3.94 -5.20
N ASN A 9 -4.02 -5.03 -4.64
CA ASN A 9 -4.38 -6.39 -5.04
C ASN A 9 -5.30 -7.00 -3.97
N PHE A 10 -6.56 -7.19 -4.32
CA PHE A 10 -7.58 -7.78 -3.46
C PHE A 10 -7.45 -9.30 -3.48
N ALA A 11 -6.98 -9.88 -2.38
CA ALA A 11 -6.85 -11.31 -2.17
C ALA A 11 -7.87 -11.80 -1.11
N ASP A 12 -8.07 -13.11 -1.01
CA ASP A 12 -9.02 -13.69 -0.05
C ASP A 12 -8.70 -13.36 1.42
N ALA A 13 -7.42 -13.09 1.72
CA ALA A 13 -6.96 -12.76 3.07
C ALA A 13 -6.96 -11.25 3.39
N GLY A 14 -7.24 -10.39 2.39
CA GLY A 14 -7.14 -8.93 2.53
C GLY A 14 -6.56 -8.25 1.29
N ILE A 15 -6.08 -7.03 1.44
CA ILE A 15 -5.60 -6.17 0.36
C ILE A 15 -4.10 -5.99 0.49
N ASN A 16 -3.37 -6.46 -0.52
CA ASN A 16 -1.94 -6.20 -0.65
C ASN A 16 -1.73 -4.88 -1.38
N VAL A 17 -0.84 -4.03 -0.87
CA VAL A 17 -0.47 -2.75 -1.47
C VAL A 17 0.99 -2.80 -1.91
N ILE A 18 1.26 -2.52 -3.17
CA ILE A 18 2.61 -2.57 -3.73
C ILE A 18 2.91 -1.25 -4.40
N PHE A 19 4.09 -0.68 -4.11
CA PHE A 19 4.60 0.51 -4.80
C PHE A 19 5.68 0.08 -5.80
N PRO A 20 5.35 -0.06 -7.11
CA PRO A 20 6.33 -0.51 -8.10
C PRO A 20 7.49 0.45 -8.30
N ASP A 21 7.27 1.74 -8.01
CA ASP A 21 8.29 2.79 -8.12
C ASP A 21 9.28 2.80 -6.94
N LEU A 22 8.96 2.09 -5.85
CA LEU A 22 9.73 2.07 -4.62
C LEU A 22 10.22 0.64 -4.35
N ASN A 23 11.54 0.46 -4.37
CA ASN A 23 12.14 -0.85 -4.09
C ASN A 23 11.75 -1.35 -2.71
N ASN A 24 11.13 -2.53 -2.65
CA ASN A 24 10.68 -3.24 -1.44
C ASN A 24 9.61 -2.50 -0.60
N ALA A 25 8.89 -1.54 -1.18
CA ALA A 25 7.78 -0.88 -0.50
C ALA A 25 6.48 -1.66 -0.74
N THR A 26 6.13 -2.52 0.21
CA THR A 26 4.88 -3.29 0.21
C THR A 26 4.19 -3.18 1.55
N THR A 27 2.88 -2.96 1.54
CA THR A 27 2.03 -2.99 2.74
C THR A 27 0.86 -3.94 2.55
N PHE A 28 0.10 -4.12 3.62
CA PHE A 28 -1.08 -4.97 3.63
C PHE A 28 -2.13 -4.37 4.57
N GLY A 29 -3.40 -4.58 4.27
CA GLY A 29 -4.52 -4.25 5.14
C GLY A 29 -5.67 -5.24 4.97
N GLN A 30 -6.49 -5.41 6.00
CA GLN A 30 -7.68 -6.27 5.97
C GLN A 30 -8.82 -5.63 5.17
N ASP A 31 -8.90 -4.31 5.20
CA ASP A 31 -9.85 -3.50 4.44
C ASP A 31 -9.17 -2.32 3.75
N MET A 32 -9.92 -1.64 2.88
CA MET A 32 -9.38 -0.54 2.06
C MET A 32 -8.92 0.64 2.92
N HIS A 33 -9.55 0.88 4.06
CA HIS A 33 -9.19 2.00 4.93
C HIS A 33 -7.86 1.72 5.63
N GLU A 34 -7.67 0.51 6.15
CA GLU A 34 -6.40 0.07 6.73
C GLU A 34 -5.28 0.01 5.69
N ALA A 35 -5.57 -0.52 4.49
CA ALA A 35 -4.60 -0.58 3.39
C ALA A 35 -4.12 0.83 2.99
N LEU A 36 -5.03 1.82 2.91
CA LEU A 36 -4.67 3.21 2.62
C LEU A 36 -3.89 3.87 3.77
N TYR A 37 -4.26 3.59 5.02
CA TYR A 37 -3.59 4.14 6.18
C TYR A 37 -2.13 3.65 6.26
N THR A 38 -1.90 2.35 6.13
CA THR A 38 -0.56 1.75 6.14
C THR A 38 0.28 2.20 4.95
N ALA A 39 -0.32 2.30 3.76
CA ALA A 39 0.32 2.84 2.56
C ALA A 39 0.81 4.28 2.77
N LYS A 40 0.00 5.13 3.41
CA LYS A 40 0.37 6.51 3.72
C LYS A 40 1.49 6.59 4.76
N ASP A 41 1.42 5.77 5.80
CA ASP A 41 2.44 5.70 6.85
C ASP A 41 3.80 5.27 6.29
N LEU A 42 3.82 4.25 5.42
CA LEU A 42 5.02 3.80 4.71
C LEU A 42 5.67 4.93 3.89
N LEU A 43 4.87 5.73 3.18
CA LEU A 43 5.37 6.85 2.37
C LEU A 43 5.82 8.06 3.18
N ALA A 44 5.47 8.13 4.47
CA ALA A 44 5.88 9.20 5.37
C ALA A 44 7.23 8.93 6.07
N SER A 45 7.77 7.72 5.89
CA SER A 45 9.07 7.26 6.43
C SER A 45 10.28 7.78 5.66
#